data_AF-A0AA46S521-F1
#
_entry.id   AF-A0AA46S521-F1
#
_cell.length_a   1.000
_cell.length_b   1.000
_cell.length_c   1.000
_cell.angle_alpha   90.00
_cell.angle_beta   90.00
_cell.angle_gamma   90.00
#
_symmetry.space_group_name_H-M   'P 1'
#
loop_
_entity.id
_entity.type
_entity.pdbx_description
1 polymer ?
#
loop_
_entity_poly.entity_id
_entity_poly.type
_entity_poly.pdbx_seq_one_letter_code
_entity_poly.pdbx_strand_id
1 'polypeptide(L)'
;MNKTTNTLIATGVVALLIILCAIAWYKTGNKPKANSGETVEESVAVAGDEKGQHGGRLYRDGDFSTEVKIFEEGVEPHLRVYGYFKDKPLKPQELTANIFIKRLDAEQNISFVPESDYLIGNEVIYEPHSFLMMINVEYQGKKHTWRWDTKEGRTNIPDASLKSSGLEVLTVQPMMFENSLQLKGELKFPDNFESFITPKASGTLVKTYRTIGDKVSKGDLLATVQSQDVIRLNAERTIAQDTLQFTRKKMEQERALWQKRVSPEIDYINAEREFDNAHVRVNELSNIINSYGGSGNGMIEVRAAMSGTVLEILSAIGTNVNPSTPMFKIANTSQLLAVVNIPADKLNVVKTSNKVTIQSQTTASEEALGRIKYISDVIDPKTRTAQAFVEIPNQFNWRSGQLISAQIFESQSMKPMVVREDALQTYRDWDVVFLRVGDDFEVRPLELGEKFNGFVEVKSGLKVGQKYAAGNSYLIKAELGKSGASHDH
;
A
#
# COMPACT_ATOMS: atom_id res chain seq x y z
N MET A 1 46.99 10.43 -44.03
CA MET A 1 46.91 9.19 -44.83
C MET A 1 46.71 8.08 -43.82
N ASN A 2 45.61 7.32 -43.70
CA ASN A 2 44.53 6.88 -44.60
C ASN A 2 43.24 6.80 -43.77
N LYS A 3 42.08 7.35 -44.19
CA LYS A 3 41.04 6.76 -45.07
C LYS A 3 40.80 5.26 -44.86
N THR A 4 39.72 4.90 -44.15
CA THR A 4 38.81 3.77 -44.44
C THR A 4 37.67 3.73 -43.41
N THR A 5 36.71 4.65 -43.54
CA THR A 5 35.38 4.53 -42.91
C THR A 5 34.40 5.15 -43.90
N ASN A 6 33.71 4.29 -44.67
CA ASN A 6 32.44 4.56 -45.35
C ASN A 6 32.16 3.42 -46.33
N THR A 7 31.51 2.36 -45.86
CA THR A 7 30.88 1.35 -46.74
C THR A 7 29.74 0.58 -46.08
N LEU A 8 29.59 0.61 -44.74
CA LEU A 8 28.45 -0.03 -44.06
C LEU A 8 27.21 0.86 -43.84
N ILE A 9 27.31 2.19 -43.98
CA ILE A 9 26.18 3.11 -43.74
C ILE A 9 25.35 3.34 -45.01
N ALA A 10 25.92 3.10 -46.20
CA ALA A 10 25.26 3.43 -47.47
C ALA A 10 24.17 2.43 -47.90
N THR A 11 24.23 1.17 -47.49
CA THR A 11 23.26 0.13 -47.91
C THR A 11 21.99 0.10 -47.05
N GLY A 12 22.07 0.49 -45.78
CA GLY A 12 20.89 0.61 -44.90
C GLY A 12 19.99 1.81 -45.21
N VAL A 13 20.57 2.92 -45.69
CA VAL A 13 19.83 4.16 -46.01
C VAL A 13 19.01 4.02 -47.31
N VAL A 14 19.48 3.23 -48.28
CA VAL A 14 18.77 3.01 -49.55
C VAL A 14 17.55 2.11 -49.38
N ALA A 15 17.62 1.06 -48.55
CA ALA A 15 16.46 0.23 -48.21
C ALA A 15 15.40 1.01 -47.42
N LEU A 16 15.82 1.90 -46.52
CA LEU A 16 14.92 2.76 -45.75
C LEU A 16 14.21 3.80 -46.65
N LEU A 17 14.90 4.32 -47.68
CA LEU A 17 14.34 5.27 -48.64
C LEU A 17 13.30 4.63 -49.58
N ILE A 18 13.53 3.39 -50.04
CA ILE A 18 12.56 2.65 -50.87
C ILE A 18 11.29 2.34 -50.07
N ILE A 19 11.43 1.99 -48.80
CA ILE A 19 10.31 1.75 -47.87
C ILE A 19 9.56 3.07 -47.55
N LEU A 20 10.27 4.18 -47.36
CA LEU A 20 9.67 5.51 -47.15
C LEU A 20 8.91 6.02 -48.38
N CYS A 21 9.40 5.75 -49.60
CA CYS A 21 8.71 6.12 -50.84
C CYS A 21 7.41 5.31 -51.05
N ALA A 22 7.41 4.02 -50.73
CA ALA A 22 6.20 3.19 -50.79
C ALA A 22 5.11 3.65 -49.79
N ILE A 23 5.51 4.11 -48.61
CA ILE A 23 4.60 4.64 -47.58
C ILE A 23 4.09 6.04 -47.94
N ALA A 24 4.91 6.88 -48.57
CA ALA A 24 4.51 8.21 -49.04
C ALA A 24 3.47 8.15 -50.17
N TRP A 25 3.58 7.16 -51.06
CA TRP A 25 2.65 6.99 -52.18
C TRP A 25 1.24 6.54 -51.74
N TYR A 26 1.14 5.80 -50.63
CA TYR A 26 -0.15 5.42 -50.03
C TYR A 26 -0.86 6.60 -49.34
N LYS A 27 -0.14 7.67 -48.96
CA LYS A 27 -0.69 8.81 -48.21
C LYS A 27 -1.18 9.98 -49.06
N THR A 28 -0.83 10.07 -50.35
CA THR A 28 -1.26 11.16 -51.24
C THR A 28 -2.06 10.63 -52.42
N GLY A 29 -3.36 10.46 -52.23
CA GLY A 29 -4.29 10.21 -53.32
C GLY A 29 -4.39 11.41 -54.25
N ASN A 30 -3.63 11.41 -55.35
CA ASN A 30 -3.89 12.30 -56.48
C ASN A 30 -3.40 11.68 -57.80
N LYS A 31 -4.32 11.34 -58.70
CA LYS A 31 -3.99 10.92 -60.08
C LYS A 31 -3.74 12.16 -60.95
N PRO A 32 -2.66 12.17 -61.76
CA PRO A 32 -2.83 12.62 -63.14
C PRO A 32 -2.12 11.73 -64.19
N LYS A 33 -2.46 12.05 -65.44
CA LYS A 33 -2.32 11.28 -66.69
C LYS A 33 -0.90 10.90 -67.12
N ALA A 34 -0.88 9.82 -67.90
CA ALA A 34 0.21 9.23 -68.67
C ALA A 34 1.25 10.19 -69.25
N ASN A 35 2.53 9.85 -69.03
CA ASN A 35 3.55 9.87 -70.06
C ASN A 35 4.65 8.86 -69.73
N SER A 36 5.10 8.15 -70.76
CA SER A 36 6.04 7.03 -70.75
C SER A 36 7.45 7.46 -70.31
N GLY A 37 7.95 6.85 -69.24
CA GLY A 37 9.37 6.79 -68.89
C GLY A 37 9.59 5.53 -68.06
N GLU A 38 10.31 4.57 -68.61
CA GLU A 38 10.65 3.31 -67.95
C GLU A 38 11.34 3.58 -66.62
N THR A 39 10.62 3.33 -65.53
CA THR A 39 11.19 3.09 -64.20
C THR A 39 11.08 1.60 -63.99
N VAL A 40 12.23 0.94 -63.82
CA VAL A 40 12.29 -0.48 -63.45
C VAL A 40 11.74 -0.57 -62.02
N GLU A 41 10.45 -0.89 -61.88
CA GLU A 41 9.87 -1.34 -60.63
C GLU A 41 10.52 -2.69 -60.26
N GLU A 42 11.35 -2.72 -59.22
CA GLU A 42 11.76 -3.98 -58.58
C GLU A 42 10.50 -4.63 -57.98
N SER A 43 9.91 -5.56 -58.72
CA SER A 43 8.72 -6.28 -58.30
C SER A 43 9.03 -7.17 -57.09
N VAL A 44 8.62 -6.78 -55.90
CA VAL A 44 8.67 -7.65 -54.71
C VAL A 44 7.68 -8.81 -54.92
N ALA A 45 8.20 -10.02 -55.05
CA ALA A 45 7.37 -11.21 -55.25
C ALA A 45 6.50 -11.48 -54.01
N VAL A 46 5.21 -11.71 -54.25
CA VAL A 46 4.25 -12.13 -53.21
C VAL A 46 4.41 -13.64 -53.02
N ALA A 47 4.46 -14.08 -51.77
CA ALA A 47 4.66 -15.47 -51.40
C ALA A 47 3.51 -16.39 -51.85
N GLY A 48 3.83 -17.53 -52.49
CA GLY A 48 2.87 -18.62 -52.70
C GLY A 48 2.61 -19.42 -51.41
N ASP A 49 1.63 -20.33 -51.43
CA ASP A 49 1.30 -21.25 -50.31
C ASP A 49 2.07 -22.60 -50.39
N GLU A 50 3.12 -22.68 -51.23
CA GLU A 50 3.93 -23.89 -51.40
C GLU A 50 4.70 -24.20 -50.09
N LYS A 51 4.68 -25.46 -49.66
CA LYS A 51 5.47 -25.94 -48.52
C LYS A 51 6.79 -26.55 -49.00
N GLY A 52 7.88 -26.22 -48.31
CA GLY A 52 9.21 -26.79 -48.55
C GLY A 52 9.41 -28.15 -47.88
N GLN A 53 10.61 -28.71 -48.03
CA GLN A 53 10.95 -30.05 -47.53
C GLN A 53 10.91 -30.17 -46.00
N HIS A 54 11.03 -29.06 -45.27
CA HIS A 54 11.00 -29.01 -43.80
C HIS A 54 9.63 -28.60 -43.26
N GLY A 55 8.61 -28.46 -44.12
CA GLY A 55 7.25 -28.07 -43.77
C GLY A 55 7.06 -26.57 -43.51
N GLY A 56 8.08 -25.75 -43.78
CA GLY A 56 7.99 -24.29 -43.82
C GLY A 56 7.41 -23.79 -45.14
N ARG A 57 7.19 -22.47 -45.23
CA ARG A 57 6.68 -21.81 -46.43
C ARG A 57 7.81 -21.54 -47.41
N LEU A 58 7.63 -21.92 -48.67
CA LEU A 58 8.65 -21.80 -49.72
C LEU A 58 8.44 -20.52 -50.55
N TYR A 59 9.52 -19.80 -50.79
CA TYR A 59 9.57 -18.56 -51.54
C TYR A 59 10.57 -18.71 -52.69
N ARG A 60 10.14 -18.48 -53.93
CA ARG A 60 10.96 -18.69 -55.14
C ARG A 60 11.27 -17.36 -55.83
N ASP A 61 12.48 -17.24 -56.39
CA ASP A 61 12.90 -16.20 -57.33
C ASP A 61 13.87 -16.80 -58.36
N GLY A 62 13.32 -17.19 -59.51
CA GLY A 62 14.06 -17.89 -60.57
C GLY A 62 14.60 -19.24 -60.09
N ASP A 63 15.90 -19.47 -60.29
CA ASP A 63 16.60 -20.69 -59.86
C ASP A 63 16.84 -20.74 -58.33
N PHE A 64 16.68 -19.63 -57.62
CA PHE A 64 16.86 -19.57 -56.17
C PHE A 64 15.53 -19.71 -55.44
N SER A 65 15.53 -20.39 -54.31
CA SER A 65 14.39 -20.41 -53.40
C SER A 65 14.81 -20.49 -51.95
N THR A 66 13.97 -20.00 -51.05
CA THR A 66 14.16 -20.11 -49.61
C THR A 66 12.91 -20.63 -48.93
N GLU A 67 13.08 -21.51 -47.95
CA GLU A 67 12.01 -21.97 -47.07
C GLU A 67 12.15 -21.28 -45.72
N VAL A 68 11.06 -20.68 -45.23
CA VAL A 68 11.00 -20.06 -43.90
C VAL A 68 10.00 -20.83 -43.04
N LYS A 69 10.45 -21.29 -41.88
CA LYS A 69 9.63 -22.03 -40.91
C LYS A 69 9.68 -21.36 -39.55
N ILE A 70 8.54 -21.23 -38.89
CA ILE A 70 8.48 -20.94 -37.46
C ILE A 70 8.57 -22.30 -36.75
N PHE A 71 9.63 -22.50 -35.96
CA PHE A 71 9.90 -23.77 -35.26
C PHE A 71 9.63 -23.60 -33.77
N GLU A 72 8.73 -24.41 -33.22
CA GLU A 72 8.18 -24.25 -31.87
C GLU A 72 8.16 -25.58 -31.06
N GLU A 73 8.68 -26.67 -31.63
CA GLU A 73 8.66 -27.99 -30.98
C GLU A 73 9.75 -28.09 -29.90
N GLY A 74 9.34 -28.02 -28.62
CA GLY A 74 10.22 -28.26 -27.46
C GLY A 74 11.18 -27.12 -27.11
N VAL A 75 11.04 -25.95 -27.76
CA VAL A 75 11.89 -24.75 -27.59
C VAL A 75 11.06 -23.48 -27.83
N GLU A 76 11.58 -22.31 -27.43
CA GLU A 76 10.93 -21.03 -27.75
C GLU A 76 10.79 -20.83 -29.27
N PRO A 77 9.66 -20.29 -29.74
CA PRO A 77 9.34 -20.19 -31.16
C PRO A 77 10.33 -19.26 -31.87
N HIS A 78 11.04 -19.77 -32.88
CA HIS A 78 12.02 -18.99 -33.65
C HIS A 78 11.92 -19.29 -35.15
N LEU A 79 12.44 -18.37 -35.97
CA LEU A 79 12.51 -18.59 -37.42
C LEU A 79 13.70 -19.45 -37.79
N ARG A 80 13.47 -20.38 -38.72
CA ARG A 80 14.51 -21.11 -39.46
C ARG A 80 14.39 -20.81 -40.94
N VAL A 81 15.52 -20.56 -41.58
CA VAL A 81 15.62 -20.25 -43.01
C VAL A 81 16.51 -21.29 -43.69
N TYR A 82 15.99 -21.93 -44.74
CA TYR A 82 16.71 -22.89 -45.58
C TYR A 82 16.81 -22.30 -46.99
N GLY A 83 17.96 -22.45 -47.66
CA GLY A 83 18.14 -21.98 -49.03
C GLY A 83 18.32 -23.13 -50.01
N TYR A 84 17.85 -22.94 -51.24
CA TYR A 84 17.96 -23.91 -52.32
C TYR A 84 18.32 -23.21 -53.62
N PHE A 85 19.12 -23.89 -54.45
CA PHE A 85 19.41 -23.47 -55.82
C PHE A 85 19.13 -24.63 -56.77
N LYS A 86 18.24 -24.43 -57.74
CA LYS A 86 17.72 -25.48 -58.65
C LYS A 86 17.23 -26.70 -57.86
N ASP A 87 16.43 -26.43 -56.82
CA ASP A 87 15.84 -27.40 -55.89
C ASP A 87 16.84 -28.28 -55.12
N LYS A 88 18.13 -27.94 -55.12
CA LYS A 88 19.16 -28.58 -54.27
C LYS A 88 19.45 -27.73 -53.04
N PRO A 89 19.58 -28.33 -51.84
CA PRO A 89 19.85 -27.59 -50.61
C PRO A 89 21.22 -26.91 -50.67
N LEU A 90 21.27 -25.67 -50.19
CA LEU A 90 22.48 -24.88 -50.03
C LEU A 90 23.01 -25.00 -48.60
N LYS A 91 24.32 -24.79 -48.42
CA LYS A 91 24.89 -24.70 -47.07
C LYS A 91 24.49 -23.37 -46.43
N PRO A 92 24.13 -23.33 -45.14
CA PRO A 92 23.66 -22.10 -44.51
C PRO A 92 24.74 -21.00 -44.46
N GLN A 93 26.03 -21.36 -44.49
CA GLN A 93 27.15 -20.39 -44.55
C GLN A 93 27.24 -19.66 -45.90
N GLU A 94 26.56 -20.14 -46.94
CA GLU A 94 26.51 -19.49 -48.27
C GLU A 94 25.40 -18.44 -48.35
N LEU A 95 24.59 -18.31 -47.29
CA LEU A 95 23.42 -17.46 -47.23
C LEU A 95 23.62 -16.37 -46.17
N THR A 96 23.08 -15.18 -46.44
CA THR A 96 22.84 -14.16 -45.40
C THR A 96 21.36 -13.83 -45.40
N ALA A 97 20.69 -13.97 -44.26
CA ALA A 97 19.27 -13.66 -44.13
C ALA A 97 19.03 -12.56 -43.10
N ASN A 98 18.04 -11.72 -43.38
CA ASN A 98 17.46 -10.77 -42.44
C ASN A 98 15.95 -10.73 -42.67
N ILE A 99 15.19 -10.91 -41.59
CA ILE A 99 13.73 -10.87 -41.64
C ILE A 99 13.25 -9.70 -40.81
N PHE A 100 12.44 -8.83 -41.40
CA PHE A 100 11.76 -7.74 -40.70
C PHE A 100 10.30 -8.09 -40.50
N ILE A 101 9.82 -8.01 -39.26
CA ILE A 101 8.42 -8.24 -38.89
C ILE A 101 7.83 -6.92 -38.39
N LYS A 102 6.72 -6.51 -39.01
CA LYS A 102 5.90 -5.39 -38.57
C LYS A 102 4.54 -5.88 -38.06
N ARG A 103 4.30 -5.70 -36.78
CA ARG A 103 3.01 -5.88 -36.10
C ARG A 103 2.30 -4.53 -35.99
N LEU A 104 1.06 -4.53 -35.54
CA LEU A 104 0.32 -3.27 -35.33
C LEU A 104 0.99 -2.37 -34.28
N ASP A 105 1.60 -2.98 -33.26
CA ASP A 105 2.15 -2.28 -32.10
C ASP A 105 3.68 -2.38 -31.94
N ALA A 106 4.36 -3.09 -32.85
CA ALA A 106 5.80 -3.34 -32.76
C ALA A 106 6.46 -3.61 -34.13
N GLU A 107 7.75 -3.33 -34.21
CA GLU A 107 8.62 -3.69 -35.33
C GLU A 107 9.81 -4.49 -34.80
N GLN A 108 10.21 -5.55 -35.50
CA GLN A 108 11.27 -6.47 -35.10
C GLN A 108 12.21 -6.75 -36.28
N ASN A 109 13.52 -6.70 -36.06
CA ASN A 109 14.54 -7.08 -37.03
C ASN A 109 15.23 -8.36 -36.54
N ILE A 110 15.15 -9.42 -37.34
CA ILE A 110 15.65 -10.74 -36.98
C ILE A 110 16.91 -11.00 -37.81
N SER A 111 18.00 -11.22 -37.10
CA SER A 111 19.28 -11.62 -37.68
C SER A 111 19.45 -13.12 -37.56
N PHE A 112 20.18 -13.70 -38.51
CA PHE A 112 20.31 -15.15 -38.61
C PHE A 112 21.77 -15.57 -38.50
N VAL A 113 21.99 -16.72 -37.86
CA VAL A 113 23.30 -17.38 -37.80
C VAL A 113 23.20 -18.82 -38.32
N PRO A 114 24.24 -19.37 -38.98
CA PRO A 114 24.24 -20.75 -39.42
C PRO A 114 24.19 -21.74 -38.25
N GLU A 115 23.27 -22.69 -38.30
CA GLU A 115 23.17 -23.81 -37.37
C GLU A 115 22.80 -25.08 -38.15
N SER A 116 23.63 -26.11 -38.04
CA SER A 116 23.45 -27.38 -38.79
C SER A 116 23.28 -27.14 -40.29
N ASP A 117 22.10 -27.41 -40.85
CA ASP A 117 21.72 -27.25 -42.26
C ASP A 117 20.80 -26.04 -42.52
N TYR A 118 20.56 -25.19 -41.53
CA TYR A 118 19.71 -23.99 -41.64
C TYR A 118 20.34 -22.74 -41.04
N LEU A 119 19.67 -21.60 -41.26
CA LEU A 119 19.92 -20.34 -40.58
C LEU A 119 18.89 -20.18 -39.45
N ILE A 120 19.35 -19.97 -38.21
CA ILE A 120 18.48 -19.75 -37.04
C ILE A 120 18.38 -18.27 -36.68
N GLY A 121 17.15 -17.80 -36.45
CA GLY A 121 16.87 -16.43 -36.02
C GLY A 121 17.17 -16.20 -34.53
N ASN A 122 17.62 -14.98 -34.19
CA ASN A 122 18.01 -14.62 -32.82
C ASN A 122 16.86 -14.06 -31.94
N GLU A 123 15.63 -14.04 -32.45
CA GLU A 123 14.46 -13.44 -31.79
C GLU A 123 13.33 -14.46 -31.64
N VAL A 124 12.57 -14.35 -30.55
CA VAL A 124 11.39 -15.18 -30.27
C VAL A 124 10.16 -14.62 -31.00
N ILE A 125 9.40 -15.50 -31.67
CA ILE A 125 8.22 -15.14 -32.46
C ILE A 125 6.96 -15.56 -31.73
N TYR A 126 6.41 -14.64 -30.93
CA TYR A 126 5.17 -14.89 -30.21
C TYR A 126 3.94 -14.89 -31.12
N GLU A 127 2.96 -15.71 -30.77
CA GLU A 127 1.62 -15.70 -31.34
C GLU A 127 0.79 -14.47 -30.86
N PRO A 128 -0.24 -14.04 -31.63
CA PRO A 128 -0.66 -14.56 -32.93
C PRO A 128 0.35 -14.20 -34.04
N HIS A 129 0.42 -15.01 -35.11
CA HIS A 129 1.23 -14.71 -36.30
C HIS A 129 0.52 -13.65 -37.16
N SER A 130 0.21 -12.52 -36.55
CA SER A 130 -0.39 -11.36 -37.19
C SER A 130 0.69 -10.33 -37.46
N PHE A 131 1.20 -10.31 -38.68
CA PHE A 131 2.30 -9.44 -39.05
C PHE A 131 2.45 -9.29 -40.55
N LEU A 132 3.16 -8.23 -40.92
CA LEU A 132 3.81 -8.10 -42.21
C LEU A 132 5.27 -8.53 -42.06
N MET A 133 5.66 -9.61 -42.73
CA MET A 133 7.02 -10.12 -42.76
C MET A 133 7.68 -9.80 -44.10
N MET A 134 8.83 -9.15 -44.03
CA MET A 134 9.72 -8.89 -45.16
C MET A 134 10.92 -9.81 -45.02
N ILE A 135 11.04 -10.77 -45.92
CA ILE A 135 12.11 -11.78 -45.92
C ILE A 135 13.18 -11.32 -46.89
N ASN A 136 14.39 -11.07 -46.40
CA ASN A 136 15.52 -10.71 -47.24
C ASN A 136 16.57 -11.81 -47.13
N VAL A 137 16.91 -12.44 -48.25
CA VAL A 137 17.98 -13.45 -48.31
C VAL A 137 18.94 -13.08 -49.42
N GLU A 138 20.24 -13.13 -49.12
CA GLU A 138 21.32 -12.88 -50.05
C GLU A 138 22.08 -14.17 -50.31
N TYR A 139 22.27 -14.50 -51.59
CA TYR A 139 23.05 -15.64 -52.07
C TYR A 139 23.91 -15.22 -53.26
N GLN A 140 25.20 -15.54 -53.22
CA GLN A 140 26.19 -15.15 -54.25
C GLN A 140 26.16 -13.65 -54.63
N GLY A 141 25.88 -12.77 -53.66
CA GLY A 141 25.80 -11.32 -53.86
C GLY A 141 24.52 -10.82 -54.54
N LYS A 142 23.56 -11.70 -54.85
CA LYS A 142 22.22 -11.33 -55.30
C LYS A 142 21.26 -11.33 -54.10
N LYS A 143 20.50 -10.25 -53.94
CA LYS A 143 19.46 -10.11 -52.91
C LYS A 143 18.11 -10.55 -53.45
N HIS A 144 17.38 -11.25 -52.60
CA HIS A 144 16.04 -11.75 -52.86
C HIS A 144 15.13 -11.28 -51.73
N THR A 145 14.01 -10.63 -52.07
CA THR A 145 13.07 -10.06 -51.09
C THR A 145 11.66 -10.54 -51.36
N TRP A 146 11.01 -11.05 -50.31
CA TRP A 146 9.61 -11.47 -50.34
C TRP A 146 8.80 -10.79 -49.25
N ARG A 147 7.49 -10.69 -49.49
CA ARG A 147 6.52 -10.12 -48.55
C ARG A 147 5.44 -11.14 -48.20
N TRP A 148 5.21 -11.32 -46.90
CA TRP A 148 4.11 -12.12 -46.36
C TRP A 148 3.28 -11.29 -45.39
N ASP A 149 2.01 -11.10 -45.71
CA ASP A 149 1.04 -10.38 -44.87
C ASP A 149 0.03 -11.39 -44.31
N THR A 150 0.01 -11.52 -42.99
CA THR A 150 -0.92 -12.38 -42.26
C THR A 150 -1.66 -11.55 -41.20
N LYS A 151 -2.98 -11.74 -41.14
CA LYS A 151 -3.89 -10.98 -40.26
C LYS A 151 -4.65 -11.91 -39.31
N GLU A 152 -3.99 -12.97 -38.86
CA GLU A 152 -4.57 -13.89 -37.88
C GLU A 152 -4.88 -13.17 -36.55
N GLY A 153 -5.98 -13.52 -35.89
CA GLY A 153 -6.34 -12.92 -34.60
C GLY A 153 -6.63 -11.42 -34.65
N ARG A 154 -6.90 -10.84 -35.84
CA ARG A 154 -7.26 -9.43 -36.01
C ARG A 154 -8.69 -9.25 -36.47
N THR A 155 -9.36 -8.24 -35.94
CA THR A 155 -10.66 -7.77 -36.43
C THR A 155 -10.70 -6.25 -36.43
N ASN A 156 -11.39 -5.68 -37.41
CA ASN A 156 -11.55 -4.24 -37.51
C ASN A 156 -12.91 -3.84 -36.93
N ILE A 157 -12.89 -2.99 -35.90
CA ILE A 157 -14.10 -2.46 -35.26
C ILE A 157 -13.94 -0.95 -35.12
N PRO A 158 -14.56 -0.15 -35.99
CA PRO A 158 -14.45 1.31 -35.93
C PRO A 158 -15.03 1.88 -34.64
N ASP A 159 -14.52 3.04 -34.20
CA ASP A 159 -14.95 3.71 -32.96
C ASP A 159 -16.48 3.92 -32.85
N ALA A 160 -17.16 4.13 -33.99
CA ALA A 160 -18.61 4.28 -34.05
C ALA A 160 -19.38 3.03 -33.54
N SER A 161 -18.82 1.84 -33.75
CA SER A 161 -19.39 0.55 -33.33
C SER A 161 -19.10 0.20 -31.86
N LEU A 162 -18.16 0.92 -31.21
CA LEU A 162 -17.81 0.70 -29.81
C LEU A 162 -18.89 1.24 -28.86
N LYS A 163 -19.46 2.40 -29.18
CA LYS A 163 -20.38 3.11 -28.26
C LYS A 163 -21.71 2.39 -28.03
N SER A 164 -22.16 1.57 -28.97
CA SER A 164 -23.43 0.83 -28.90
C SER A 164 -23.28 -0.61 -28.39
N SER A 165 -22.06 -1.11 -28.21
CA SER A 165 -21.77 -2.53 -27.89
C SER A 165 -21.46 -2.80 -26.41
N GLY A 166 -21.35 -1.76 -25.58
CA GLY A 166 -20.89 -1.90 -24.18
C GLY A 166 -19.41 -2.30 -24.07
N LEU A 167 -18.66 -2.14 -25.16
CA LEU A 167 -17.23 -2.39 -25.23
C LEU A 167 -16.47 -1.15 -24.72
N GLU A 168 -15.63 -1.34 -23.71
CA GLU A 168 -14.77 -0.29 -23.19
C GLU A 168 -13.36 -0.42 -23.74
N VAL A 169 -12.67 0.70 -23.94
CA VAL A 169 -11.25 0.71 -24.30
C VAL A 169 -10.49 1.37 -23.16
N LEU A 170 -9.78 0.55 -22.38
CA LEU A 170 -8.98 0.98 -21.25
C LEU A 170 -7.51 1.07 -21.64
N THR A 171 -6.71 1.74 -20.82
CA THR A 171 -5.26 1.88 -21.02
C THR A 171 -4.52 1.06 -19.96
N VAL A 172 -3.51 0.29 -20.37
CA VAL A 172 -2.60 -0.41 -19.47
C VAL A 172 -1.80 0.62 -18.69
N GLN A 173 -1.95 0.63 -17.38
CA GLN A 173 -1.28 1.59 -16.49
C GLN A 173 -0.79 0.87 -15.22
N PRO A 174 0.25 1.41 -14.56
CA PRO A 174 0.69 0.90 -13.27
C PRO A 174 -0.41 1.05 -12.22
N MET A 175 -0.50 0.08 -11.30
CA MET A 175 -1.42 0.13 -10.17
C MET A 175 -0.72 -0.37 -8.90
N MET A 176 -1.00 0.29 -7.77
CA MET A 176 -0.55 -0.20 -6.46
C MET A 176 -1.48 -1.32 -6.00
N PHE A 177 -0.92 -2.51 -5.79
CA PHE A 177 -1.63 -3.61 -5.15
C PHE A 177 -1.39 -3.52 -3.65
N GLU A 178 -2.46 -3.34 -2.89
CA GLU A 178 -2.42 -3.17 -1.44
C GLU A 178 -3.07 -4.38 -0.77
N ASN A 179 -2.29 -5.40 -0.45
CA ASN A 179 -2.82 -6.49 0.35
C ASN A 179 -3.02 -6.02 1.79
N SER A 180 -4.25 -6.17 2.30
CA SER A 180 -4.60 -5.68 3.62
C SER A 180 -5.56 -6.62 4.33
N LEU A 181 -5.39 -6.71 5.64
CA LEU A 181 -6.29 -7.41 6.53
C LEU A 181 -7.28 -6.43 7.11
N GLN A 182 -8.56 -6.66 6.85
CA GLN A 182 -9.63 -5.95 7.52
C GLN A 182 -10.03 -6.72 8.78
N LEU A 183 -9.85 -6.08 9.93
CA LEU A 183 -10.06 -6.66 11.24
C LEU A 183 -11.02 -5.79 12.05
N LYS A 184 -11.66 -6.39 13.06
CA LYS A 184 -12.57 -5.69 13.96
C LYS A 184 -11.88 -5.37 15.27
N GLY A 185 -12.27 -4.26 15.87
CA GLY A 185 -11.76 -3.84 17.17
C GLY A 185 -12.69 -2.87 17.86
N GLU A 186 -12.20 -2.35 18.99
CA GLU A 186 -12.87 -1.33 19.79
C GLU A 186 -11.89 -0.24 20.19
N LEU A 187 -12.38 0.99 20.34
CA LEU A 187 -11.59 2.10 20.87
C LEU A 187 -11.59 2.06 22.40
N LYS A 188 -10.44 2.32 23.01
CA LYS A 188 -10.27 2.51 24.44
C LYS A 188 -9.46 3.76 24.73
N PHE A 189 -9.56 4.26 25.95
CA PHE A 189 -8.53 5.16 26.46
C PHE A 189 -7.28 4.33 26.79
N PRO A 190 -6.08 4.87 26.56
CA PRO A 190 -4.87 4.31 27.16
C PRO A 190 -5.00 4.23 28.70
N ASP A 191 -4.41 3.22 29.34
CA ASP A 191 -4.56 2.99 30.79
C ASP A 191 -4.14 4.22 31.63
N ASN A 192 -3.12 4.96 31.19
CA ASN A 192 -2.63 6.17 31.85
C ASN A 192 -3.39 7.46 31.46
N PHE A 193 -4.47 7.33 30.68
CA PHE A 193 -5.30 8.45 30.22
C PHE A 193 -6.62 8.53 31.00
N GLU A 194 -6.91 7.58 31.90
CA GLU A 194 -8.02 7.66 32.84
C GLU A 194 -7.50 7.73 34.28
N SER A 195 -8.22 8.48 35.13
CA SER A 195 -7.94 8.58 36.55
C SER A 195 -9.23 8.64 37.35
N PHE A 196 -9.31 7.79 38.37
CA PHE A 196 -10.36 7.79 39.37
C PHE A 196 -9.88 8.60 40.58
N ILE A 197 -10.61 9.65 40.93
CA ILE A 197 -10.24 10.55 42.02
C ILE A 197 -10.98 10.14 43.28
N THR A 198 -10.23 9.83 44.33
CA THR A 198 -10.72 9.49 45.67
C THR A 198 -10.37 10.61 46.67
N PRO A 199 -11.12 10.76 47.76
CA PRO A 199 -10.74 11.65 48.84
C PRO A 199 -9.57 11.05 49.63
N LYS A 200 -8.73 11.90 50.22
CA LYS A 200 -7.57 11.42 51.01
C LYS A 200 -7.94 10.88 52.40
N ALA A 201 -9.11 11.24 52.92
CA ALA A 201 -9.66 10.67 54.16
C ALA A 201 -11.19 10.56 54.05
N SER A 202 -11.78 9.81 54.97
CA SER A 202 -13.22 9.65 55.06
C SER A 202 -13.92 10.90 55.57
N GLY A 203 -15.13 11.15 55.07
CA GLY A 203 -15.93 12.29 55.48
C GLY A 203 -17.16 12.52 54.61
N THR A 204 -17.91 13.58 54.92
CA THR A 204 -19.12 13.94 54.19
C THR A 204 -18.77 14.86 53.03
N LEU A 205 -19.21 14.54 51.81
CA LEU A 205 -19.08 15.41 50.64
C LEU A 205 -19.94 16.66 50.83
N VAL A 206 -19.32 17.84 50.96
CA VAL A 206 -20.01 19.10 51.22
C VAL A 206 -20.34 19.84 49.93
N LYS A 207 -19.40 19.87 48.98
CA LYS A 207 -19.55 20.64 47.75
C LYS A 207 -18.76 20.04 46.61
N THR A 208 -19.29 20.17 45.41
CA THR A 208 -18.58 19.93 44.15
C THR A 208 -18.42 21.26 43.39
N TYR A 209 -17.28 21.42 42.71
CA TYR A 209 -16.90 22.65 41.99
C TYR A 209 -16.83 22.45 40.47
N ARG A 210 -17.03 21.22 40.02
CA ARG A 210 -16.98 20.81 38.62
C ARG A 210 -18.16 19.91 38.29
N THR A 211 -18.58 19.99 37.04
CA THR A 211 -19.66 19.19 36.45
C THR A 211 -19.13 18.24 35.39
N ILE A 212 -19.95 17.26 35.01
CA ILE A 212 -19.65 16.34 33.91
C ILE A 212 -19.44 17.16 32.62
N GLY A 213 -18.37 16.86 31.89
CA GLY A 213 -17.98 17.57 30.67
C GLY A 213 -17.00 18.73 30.90
N ASP A 214 -16.77 19.16 32.14
CA ASP A 214 -15.80 20.23 32.43
C ASP A 214 -14.38 19.77 32.12
N LYS A 215 -13.60 20.67 31.51
CA LYS A 215 -12.14 20.51 31.39
C LYS A 215 -11.47 20.94 32.69
N VAL A 216 -10.53 20.13 33.16
CA VAL A 216 -9.78 20.37 34.38
C VAL A 216 -8.28 20.18 34.12
N SER A 217 -7.48 20.97 34.81
CA SER A 217 -6.03 20.80 34.88
C SER A 217 -5.65 20.01 36.13
N LYS A 218 -4.51 19.32 36.08
CA LYS A 218 -3.93 18.67 37.26
C LYS A 218 -3.82 19.66 38.42
N GLY A 219 -4.36 19.30 39.58
CA GLY A 219 -4.38 20.11 40.79
C GLY A 219 -5.66 20.94 40.97
N ASP A 220 -6.54 21.05 39.98
CA ASP A 220 -7.79 21.79 40.09
C ASP A 220 -8.67 21.23 41.21
N LEU A 221 -9.35 22.13 41.94
CA LEU A 221 -10.29 21.75 42.99
C LEU A 221 -11.58 21.18 42.37
N LEU A 222 -11.91 19.95 42.75
CA LEU A 222 -13.10 19.24 42.26
C LEU A 222 -14.20 19.21 43.31
N ALA A 223 -13.84 18.99 44.57
CA ALA A 223 -14.80 18.89 45.67
C ALA A 223 -14.16 19.21 47.02
N THR A 224 -15.00 19.46 48.03
CA THR A 224 -14.60 19.55 49.44
C THR A 224 -15.36 18.52 50.28
N VAL A 225 -14.62 17.82 51.13
CA VAL A 225 -15.11 16.77 52.02
C VAL A 225 -14.85 17.18 53.47
N GLN A 226 -15.85 17.15 54.33
CA GLN A 226 -15.68 17.42 55.75
C GLN A 226 -15.32 16.13 56.50
N SER A 227 -14.12 16.08 57.07
CA SER A 227 -13.61 14.88 57.73
C SER A 227 -13.54 15.08 59.26
N GLN A 228 -14.21 14.18 59.99
CA GLN A 228 -14.17 14.16 61.45
C GLN A 228 -12.75 13.88 61.97
N ASP A 229 -11.98 13.04 61.27
CA ASP A 229 -10.59 12.75 61.64
C ASP A 229 -9.71 14.00 61.53
N VAL A 230 -9.87 14.80 60.47
CA VAL A 230 -9.11 16.05 60.31
C VAL A 230 -9.56 17.11 61.32
N ILE A 231 -10.84 17.15 61.70
CA ILE A 231 -11.31 17.99 62.81
C ILE A 231 -10.62 17.60 64.11
N ARG A 232 -10.57 16.30 64.45
CA ARG A 232 -9.89 15.79 65.65
C ARG A 232 -8.40 16.14 65.64
N LEU A 233 -7.71 15.89 64.53
CA LEU A 233 -6.27 16.21 64.40
C LEU A 233 -5.99 17.71 64.54
N ASN A 234 -6.86 18.58 64.02
CA ASN A 234 -6.72 20.03 64.22
C ASN A 234 -6.86 20.41 65.70
N ALA A 235 -7.83 19.83 66.42
CA ALA A 235 -7.97 20.06 67.86
C ALA A 235 -6.75 19.57 68.65
N GLU A 236 -6.22 18.39 68.33
CA GLU A 236 -4.97 17.89 68.91
C GLU A 236 -3.78 18.80 68.61
N ARG A 237 -3.69 19.35 67.39
CA ARG A 237 -2.63 20.29 67.02
C ARG A 237 -2.72 21.57 67.83
N THR A 238 -3.92 22.08 68.09
CA THR A 238 -4.11 23.26 68.94
C THR A 238 -3.61 23.01 70.36
N ILE A 239 -3.95 21.86 70.96
CA ILE A 239 -3.45 21.47 72.29
C ILE A 239 -1.92 21.34 72.30
N ALA A 240 -1.34 20.75 71.25
CA ALA A 240 0.12 20.63 71.11
C ALA A 240 0.81 22.01 70.96
N GLN A 241 0.17 22.95 70.25
CA GLN A 241 0.67 24.32 70.12
C GLN A 241 0.67 25.06 71.46
N ASP A 242 -0.39 24.91 72.27
CA ASP A 242 -0.44 25.48 73.62
C ASP A 242 0.64 24.89 74.52
N THR A 243 0.85 23.57 74.42
CA THR A 243 1.92 22.86 75.15
C THR A 243 3.31 23.34 74.72
N LEU A 244 3.53 23.56 73.42
CA LEU A 244 4.78 24.13 72.90
C LEU A 244 5.03 25.54 73.43
N GLN A 245 4.00 26.39 73.49
CA GLN A 245 4.12 27.74 74.05
C GLN A 245 4.42 27.72 75.55
N PHE A 246 3.79 26.81 76.29
CA PHE A 246 4.04 26.64 77.72
C PHE A 246 5.49 26.16 77.99
N THR A 247 5.91 25.09 77.33
CA THR A 247 7.27 24.53 77.49
C THR A 247 8.35 25.50 77.02
N ARG A 248 8.09 26.30 75.97
CA ARG A 248 8.99 27.37 75.54
C ARG A 248 9.25 28.38 76.66
N LYS A 249 8.18 28.88 77.30
CA LYS A 249 8.31 29.84 78.40
C LYS A 249 9.06 29.23 79.59
N LYS A 250 8.76 27.96 79.92
CA LYS A 250 9.46 27.21 80.98
C LYS A 250 10.96 27.08 80.68
N MET A 251 11.31 26.66 79.46
CA MET A 251 12.70 26.56 79.01
C MET A 251 13.42 27.91 79.05
N GLU A 252 12.80 28.98 78.53
CA GLU A 252 13.37 30.33 78.54
C GLU A 252 13.60 30.84 79.98
N GLN A 253 12.69 30.54 80.90
CA GLN A 253 12.82 30.85 82.33
C GLN A 253 13.98 30.07 82.97
N GLU A 254 14.04 28.75 82.78
CA GLU A 254 15.11 27.92 83.33
C GLU A 254 16.48 28.29 82.75
N ARG A 255 16.54 28.61 81.46
CA ARG A 255 17.77 29.13 80.82
C ARG A 255 18.28 30.38 81.53
N ALA A 256 17.39 31.31 81.85
CA ALA A 256 17.76 32.55 82.52
C ALA A 256 18.21 32.32 83.99
N LEU A 257 17.60 31.37 84.70
CA LEU A 257 17.97 31.00 86.07
C LEU A 257 19.33 30.29 86.12
N TRP A 258 19.56 29.34 85.21
CA TRP A 258 20.84 28.65 85.06
C TRP A 258 21.98 29.61 84.71
N GLN A 259 21.76 30.56 83.77
CA GLN A 259 22.74 31.60 83.44
C GLN A 259 23.11 32.50 84.63
N LYS A 260 22.17 32.71 85.55
CA LYS A 260 22.38 33.41 86.81
C LYS A 260 22.92 32.50 87.94
N ARG A 261 23.19 31.22 87.66
CA ARG A 261 23.64 30.18 88.60
C ARG A 261 22.68 29.93 89.78
N VAL A 262 21.38 30.12 89.55
CA VAL A 262 20.33 29.89 90.55
C VAL A 262 19.79 28.46 90.49
N SER A 263 19.62 27.90 89.28
CA SER A 263 19.18 26.51 89.08
C SER A 263 20.29 25.60 88.52
N PRO A 264 20.24 24.28 88.81
CA PRO A 264 21.10 23.26 88.19
C PRO A 264 20.98 23.21 86.65
N GLU A 265 22.08 22.86 85.96
CA GLU A 265 22.10 22.70 84.49
C GLU A 265 21.13 21.61 83.99
N ILE A 266 20.97 20.53 84.77
CA ILE A 266 20.07 19.43 84.42
C ILE A 266 18.60 19.88 84.31
N ASP A 267 18.19 20.91 85.04
CA ASP A 267 16.83 21.45 84.98
C ASP A 267 16.58 22.19 83.66
N TYR A 268 17.57 22.96 83.19
CA TYR A 268 17.54 23.55 81.83
C TYR A 268 17.51 22.47 80.74
N ILE A 269 18.38 21.46 80.82
CA ILE A 269 18.43 20.35 79.84
C ILE A 269 17.08 19.61 79.79
N ASN A 270 16.44 19.38 80.94
CA ASN A 270 15.13 18.76 81.00
C ASN A 270 14.04 19.66 80.37
N ALA A 271 14.06 20.96 80.66
CA ALA A 271 13.11 21.92 80.08
C ALA A 271 13.30 22.08 78.55
N GLU A 272 14.54 22.06 78.07
CA GLU A 272 14.87 22.07 76.63
C GLU A 272 14.34 20.79 75.95
N ARG A 273 14.55 19.62 76.54
CA ARG A 273 14.00 18.35 76.03
C ARG A 273 12.47 18.36 75.97
N GLU A 274 11.81 18.88 77.01
CA GLU A 274 10.34 19.04 77.02
C GLU A 274 9.86 19.96 75.89
N PHE A 275 10.55 21.08 75.66
CA PHE A 275 10.26 22.00 74.55
C PHE A 275 10.46 21.32 73.18
N ASP A 276 11.59 20.63 72.98
CA ASP A 276 11.89 19.92 71.74
C ASP A 276 10.83 18.85 71.43
N ASN A 277 10.42 18.08 72.43
CA ASN A 277 9.37 17.07 72.28
C ASN A 277 8.02 17.71 71.89
N ALA A 278 7.65 18.83 72.53
CA ALA A 278 6.43 19.56 72.16
C ALA A 278 6.54 20.12 70.73
N HIS A 279 7.71 20.57 70.31
CA HIS A 279 7.95 21.09 68.96
C HIS A 279 7.79 19.98 67.91
N VAL A 280 8.40 18.82 68.14
CA VAL A 280 8.26 17.63 67.28
C VAL A 280 6.79 17.23 67.14
N ARG A 281 6.02 17.22 68.24
CA ARG A 281 4.59 16.85 68.20
C ARG A 281 3.75 17.80 67.34
N VAL A 282 4.00 19.10 67.41
CA VAL A 282 3.32 20.09 66.55
C VAL A 282 3.66 19.85 65.07
N ASN A 283 4.92 19.57 64.76
CA ASN A 283 5.38 19.30 63.39
C ASN A 283 4.77 17.99 62.84
N GLU A 284 4.74 16.94 63.65
CA GLU A 284 4.11 15.65 63.31
C GLU A 284 2.64 15.83 62.92
N LEU A 285 1.84 16.47 63.79
CA LEU A 285 0.42 16.70 63.54
C LEU A 285 0.20 17.59 62.31
N SER A 286 1.04 18.60 62.11
CA SER A 286 0.98 19.46 60.92
C SER A 286 1.24 18.67 59.64
N ASN A 287 2.22 17.76 59.64
CA ASN A 287 2.53 16.92 58.48
C ASN A 287 1.39 15.94 58.17
N ILE A 288 0.79 15.32 59.19
CA ILE A 288 -0.36 14.42 59.01
C ILE A 288 -1.55 15.18 58.41
N ILE A 289 -1.90 16.36 58.95
CA ILE A 289 -3.01 17.19 58.43
C ILE A 289 -2.75 17.62 56.98
N ASN A 290 -1.52 18.08 56.68
CA ASN A 290 -1.14 18.50 55.32
C ASN A 290 -1.16 17.33 54.33
N SER A 291 -0.85 16.10 54.77
CA SER A 291 -0.91 14.91 53.91
C SER A 291 -2.31 14.69 53.35
N TYR A 292 -3.35 14.96 54.15
CA TYR A 292 -4.76 14.90 53.73
C TYR A 292 -5.20 16.08 52.86
N GLY A 293 -4.38 17.12 52.67
CA GLY A 293 -4.79 18.35 51.97
C GLY A 293 -5.89 19.10 52.72
N GLY A 294 -5.90 18.98 54.05
CA GLY A 294 -6.92 19.55 54.92
C GLY A 294 -6.62 21.00 55.29
N SER A 295 -7.67 21.82 55.36
CA SER A 295 -7.63 23.14 56.00
C SER A 295 -7.91 23.01 57.51
N GLY A 296 -7.59 24.06 58.29
CA GLY A 296 -7.77 24.11 59.74
C GLY A 296 -9.21 23.96 60.23
N ASN A 297 -10.20 23.98 59.32
CA ASN A 297 -11.62 23.81 59.60
C ASN A 297 -12.13 22.36 59.40
N GLY A 298 -11.25 21.39 59.18
CA GLY A 298 -11.64 19.99 58.98
C GLY A 298 -12.12 19.66 57.56
N MET A 299 -11.99 20.59 56.62
CA MET A 299 -12.29 20.36 55.20
C MET A 299 -11.08 19.81 54.47
N ILE A 300 -11.28 18.77 53.68
CA ILE A 300 -10.32 18.17 52.76
C ILE A 300 -10.66 18.59 51.35
N GLU A 301 -9.65 19.03 50.62
CA GLU A 301 -9.78 19.34 49.20
C GLU A 301 -9.53 18.09 48.35
N VAL A 302 -10.49 17.76 47.50
CA VAL A 302 -10.37 16.72 46.48
C VAL A 302 -9.96 17.40 45.17
N ARG A 303 -8.75 17.09 44.69
CA ARG A 303 -8.13 17.75 43.53
C ARG A 303 -7.88 16.76 42.40
N ALA A 304 -7.89 17.27 41.17
CA ALA A 304 -7.62 16.47 39.98
C ALA A 304 -6.19 15.91 39.98
N ALA A 305 -6.03 14.59 39.81
CA ALA A 305 -4.73 13.94 39.73
C ALA A 305 -4.07 14.10 38.34
N MET A 306 -4.86 14.39 37.31
CA MET A 306 -4.43 14.61 35.93
C MET A 306 -5.27 15.68 35.25
N SER A 307 -4.74 16.25 34.16
CA SER A 307 -5.51 17.13 33.27
C SER A 307 -6.38 16.29 32.32
N GLY A 308 -7.60 16.75 32.05
CA GLY A 308 -8.55 16.04 31.20
C GLY A 308 -9.97 16.59 31.29
N THR A 309 -10.94 15.75 30.98
CA THR A 309 -12.37 16.06 31.06
C THR A 309 -13.01 15.20 32.15
N VAL A 310 -13.90 15.78 32.96
CA VAL A 310 -14.71 15.03 33.93
C VAL A 310 -15.73 14.17 33.18
N LEU A 311 -15.52 12.86 33.14
CA LEU A 311 -16.42 11.91 32.47
C LEU A 311 -17.61 11.54 33.36
N GLU A 312 -17.37 11.32 34.65
CA GLU A 312 -18.38 10.85 35.58
C GLU A 312 -18.19 11.50 36.96
N ILE A 313 -19.31 11.74 37.64
CA ILE A 313 -19.37 12.10 39.05
C ILE A 313 -20.08 10.97 39.78
N LEU A 314 -19.35 10.26 40.63
CA LEU A 314 -19.76 8.99 41.25
C LEU A 314 -20.26 9.18 42.68
N SER A 315 -20.21 10.39 43.22
CA SER A 315 -20.64 10.71 44.58
C SER A 315 -21.56 11.93 44.61
N ALA A 316 -22.63 11.86 45.39
CA ALA A 316 -23.58 12.95 45.57
C ALA A 316 -23.26 13.78 46.81
N ILE A 317 -23.58 15.08 46.78
CA ILE A 317 -23.44 15.95 47.94
C ILE A 317 -24.26 15.39 49.12
N GLY A 318 -23.68 15.44 50.32
CA GLY A 318 -24.25 14.88 51.55
C GLY A 318 -23.93 13.42 51.81
N THR A 319 -23.33 12.71 50.84
CA THR A 319 -22.92 11.31 51.04
C THR A 319 -21.61 11.20 51.80
N ASN A 320 -21.44 10.09 52.52
CA ASN A 320 -20.16 9.73 53.14
C ASN A 320 -19.26 9.10 52.07
N VAL A 321 -18.06 9.64 51.92
CA VAL A 321 -17.03 9.18 50.97
C VAL A 321 -15.78 8.76 51.73
N ASN A 322 -14.97 7.90 51.12
CA ASN A 322 -13.77 7.35 51.73
C ASN A 322 -12.68 7.08 50.66
N PRO A 323 -11.43 6.81 51.05
CA PRO A 323 -10.33 6.63 50.09
C PRO A 323 -10.44 5.42 49.14
N SER A 324 -11.33 4.46 49.40
CA SER A 324 -11.56 3.31 48.51
C SER A 324 -12.71 3.52 47.51
N THR A 325 -13.49 4.59 47.65
CA THR A 325 -14.60 4.92 46.75
C THR A 325 -14.27 6.11 45.86
N PRO A 326 -14.16 5.92 44.52
CA PRO A 326 -14.00 7.02 43.58
C PRO A 326 -15.16 8.01 43.61
N MET A 327 -14.84 9.30 43.53
CA MET A 327 -15.80 10.40 43.45
C MET A 327 -15.92 10.99 42.05
N PHE A 328 -14.82 10.97 41.28
CA PHE A 328 -14.77 11.48 39.92
C PHE A 328 -14.02 10.52 39.01
N LYS A 329 -14.44 10.43 37.76
CA LYS A 329 -13.66 9.82 36.68
C LYS A 329 -13.21 10.93 35.72
N ILE A 330 -11.90 11.11 35.57
CA ILE A 330 -11.31 12.08 34.65
C ILE A 330 -10.59 11.31 33.56
N ALA A 331 -10.75 11.74 32.30
CA ALA A 331 -9.98 11.18 31.20
C ALA A 331 -9.38 12.25 30.29
N ASN A 332 -8.17 11.99 29.79
CA ASN A 332 -7.64 12.70 28.64
C ASN A 332 -8.21 12.08 27.37
N THR A 333 -9.01 12.83 26.63
CA THR A 333 -9.71 12.34 25.43
C THR A 333 -8.98 12.65 24.12
N SER A 334 -7.77 13.21 24.17
CA SER A 334 -7.02 13.64 22.97
C SER A 334 -6.40 12.48 22.17
N GLN A 335 -6.21 11.33 22.80
CA GLN A 335 -5.69 10.12 22.17
C GLN A 335 -6.53 8.92 22.56
N LEU A 336 -6.61 7.96 21.63
CA LEU A 336 -7.29 6.69 21.81
C LEU A 336 -6.35 5.55 21.44
N LEU A 337 -6.69 4.38 21.93
CA LEU A 337 -6.06 3.11 21.61
C LEU A 337 -7.11 2.24 20.94
N ALA A 338 -6.94 1.92 19.65
CA ALA A 338 -7.74 0.86 19.04
C ALA A 338 -7.17 -0.49 19.44
N VAL A 339 -8.01 -1.30 20.06
CA VAL A 339 -7.71 -2.69 20.40
C VAL A 339 -8.31 -3.55 19.29
N VAL A 340 -7.45 -4.06 18.41
CA VAL A 340 -7.80 -4.82 17.21
C VAL A 340 -7.56 -6.30 17.46
N ASN A 341 -8.54 -7.14 17.16
CA ASN A 341 -8.40 -8.59 17.34
C ASN A 341 -7.84 -9.23 16.06
N ILE A 342 -6.68 -9.87 16.17
CA ILE A 342 -5.99 -10.55 15.08
C ILE A 342 -6.13 -12.07 15.25
N PRO A 343 -6.73 -12.80 14.29
CA PRO A 343 -6.73 -14.26 14.28
C PRO A 343 -5.33 -14.87 14.32
N ALA A 344 -5.16 -15.96 15.06
CA ALA A 344 -3.85 -16.58 15.28
C ALA A 344 -3.12 -16.98 13.97
N ASP A 345 -3.86 -17.40 12.94
CA ASP A 345 -3.33 -17.76 11.62
C ASP A 345 -2.83 -16.56 10.80
N LYS A 346 -3.21 -15.34 11.17
CA LYS A 346 -2.82 -14.09 10.51
C LYS A 346 -1.73 -13.32 11.24
N LEU A 347 -1.25 -13.79 12.40
CA LEU A 347 -0.24 -13.07 13.18
C LEU A 347 1.09 -12.90 12.45
N ASN A 348 1.51 -13.89 11.65
CA ASN A 348 2.81 -13.87 10.97
C ASN A 348 2.97 -12.74 9.94
N VAL A 349 1.85 -12.24 9.38
CA VAL A 349 1.86 -11.16 8.39
C VAL A 349 1.68 -9.78 9.02
N VAL A 350 1.28 -9.71 10.30
CA VAL A 350 1.11 -8.45 11.04
C VAL A 350 2.36 -8.14 11.86
N LYS A 351 2.97 -7.00 11.55
CA LYS A 351 4.19 -6.46 12.16
C LYS A 351 3.89 -5.04 12.66
N THR A 352 4.64 -4.60 13.67
CA THR A 352 4.52 -3.25 14.23
C THR A 352 4.82 -2.13 13.21
N SER A 353 5.53 -2.46 12.12
CA SER A 353 5.82 -1.54 11.02
C SER A 353 4.69 -1.41 9.99
N ASN A 354 3.65 -2.26 10.02
CA ASN A 354 2.57 -2.15 9.06
C ASN A 354 1.81 -0.82 9.25
N LYS A 355 1.42 -0.22 8.13
CA LYS A 355 0.50 0.91 8.13
C LYS A 355 -0.87 0.40 8.55
N VAL A 356 -1.56 1.17 9.40
CA VAL A 356 -2.93 0.87 9.82
C VAL A 356 -3.81 2.07 9.59
N THR A 357 -4.96 1.85 8.97
CA THR A 357 -6.05 2.81 8.98
C THR A 357 -7.21 2.28 9.81
N ILE A 358 -7.89 3.19 10.48
CA ILE A 358 -8.97 2.87 11.41
C ILE A 358 -10.18 3.67 10.97
N GLN A 359 -11.32 3.00 10.88
CA GLN A 359 -12.59 3.60 10.49
C GLN A 359 -13.66 3.25 11.51
N SER A 360 -14.54 4.21 11.78
CA SER A 360 -15.73 3.95 12.59
C SER A 360 -16.71 3.07 11.81
N GLN A 361 -17.28 2.05 12.46
CA GLN A 361 -18.35 1.26 11.83
C GLN A 361 -19.66 2.04 11.66
N THR A 362 -19.84 3.15 12.38
CA THR A 362 -21.05 3.99 12.29
C THR A 362 -20.91 5.12 11.28
N THR A 363 -19.68 5.49 10.91
CA THR A 363 -19.39 6.65 10.07
C THR A 363 -18.24 6.32 9.13
N ALA A 364 -18.55 5.78 7.96
CA ALA A 364 -17.55 5.27 7.02
C ALA A 364 -16.63 6.35 6.42
N SER A 365 -16.99 7.63 6.51
CA SER A 365 -16.20 8.75 5.95
C SER A 365 -15.04 9.20 6.84
N GLU A 366 -14.96 8.73 8.09
CA GLU A 366 -13.91 9.14 9.04
C GLU A 366 -12.83 8.05 9.11
N GLU A 367 -11.64 8.37 8.59
CA GLU A 367 -10.48 7.49 8.60
C GLU A 367 -9.33 8.13 9.38
N ALA A 368 -8.82 7.40 10.38
CA ALA A 368 -7.66 7.82 11.16
C ALA A 368 -6.46 6.93 10.84
N LEU A 369 -5.30 7.56 10.63
CA LEU A 369 -4.04 6.83 10.57
C LEU A 369 -3.62 6.42 11.98
N GLY A 370 -3.33 5.13 12.14
CA GLY A 370 -2.89 4.55 13.40
C GLY A 370 -1.49 3.97 13.31
N ARG A 371 -0.81 3.88 14.45
CA ARG A 371 0.48 3.19 14.60
C ARG A 371 0.33 2.02 15.54
N ILE A 372 0.72 0.82 15.11
CA ILE A 372 0.75 -0.36 15.98
C ILE A 372 1.82 -0.13 17.05
N LYS A 373 1.39 0.04 18.30
CA LYS A 373 2.27 0.20 19.45
C LYS A 373 2.80 -1.15 19.93
N TYR A 374 1.92 -2.14 20.00
CA TYR A 374 2.20 -3.44 20.58
C TYR A 374 1.23 -4.48 20.01
N ILE A 375 1.73 -5.70 19.82
CA ILE A 375 0.93 -6.87 19.46
C ILE A 375 1.13 -7.85 20.63
N SER A 376 0.04 -8.28 21.24
CA SER A 376 0.06 -9.16 22.41
C SER A 376 0.70 -10.51 22.10
N ASP A 377 1.67 -10.91 22.92
CA ASP A 377 2.23 -12.28 22.91
C ASP A 377 1.25 -13.34 23.45
N VAL A 378 0.11 -12.91 23.98
CA VAL A 378 -0.96 -13.78 24.51
C VAL A 378 -2.12 -13.85 23.53
N ILE A 379 -2.54 -15.08 23.23
CA ILE A 379 -3.75 -15.40 22.47
C ILE A 379 -4.88 -15.72 23.44
N ASP A 380 -6.03 -15.08 23.27
CA ASP A 380 -7.24 -15.44 24.02
C ASP A 380 -7.72 -16.83 23.58
N PRO A 381 -7.79 -17.83 24.48
CA PRO A 381 -8.16 -19.19 24.12
C PRO A 381 -9.63 -19.34 23.68
N LYS A 382 -10.52 -18.41 24.05
CA LYS A 382 -11.94 -18.45 23.68
C LYS A 382 -12.16 -17.95 22.26
N THR A 383 -11.54 -16.83 21.90
CA THR A 383 -11.70 -16.22 20.57
C THR A 383 -10.64 -16.66 19.57
N ARG A 384 -9.54 -17.27 20.05
CA ARG A 384 -8.34 -17.64 19.26
C ARG A 384 -7.72 -16.45 18.53
N THR A 385 -7.76 -15.28 19.17
CA THR A 385 -7.19 -14.03 18.64
C THR A 385 -6.16 -13.45 19.61
N ALA A 386 -5.13 -12.81 19.08
CA ALA A 386 -4.30 -11.88 19.86
C ALA A 386 -4.79 -10.44 19.68
N GLN A 387 -4.43 -9.56 20.60
CA GLN A 387 -4.79 -8.14 20.53
C GLN A 387 -3.62 -7.31 20.00
N ALA A 388 -3.87 -6.47 19.00
CA ALA A 388 -2.98 -5.38 18.64
C ALA A 388 -3.51 -4.06 19.17
N PHE A 389 -2.61 -3.28 19.76
CA PHE A 389 -2.88 -1.98 20.33
C PHE A 389 -2.35 -0.91 19.38
N VAL A 390 -3.27 -0.17 18.77
CA VAL A 390 -2.96 0.85 17.75
C VAL A 390 -3.22 2.23 18.34
N GLU A 391 -2.18 3.06 18.44
CA GLU A 391 -2.30 4.45 18.90
C GLU A 391 -2.89 5.33 17.81
N ILE A 392 -3.90 6.13 18.18
CA ILE A 392 -4.65 6.98 17.25
C ILE A 392 -4.89 8.36 17.88
N PRO A 393 -4.61 9.47 17.17
CA PRO A 393 -5.05 10.79 17.59
C PRO A 393 -6.58 10.92 17.50
N ASN A 394 -7.23 11.46 18.54
CA ASN A 394 -8.69 11.57 18.55
C ASN A 394 -9.18 12.84 17.84
N GLN A 395 -9.03 12.88 16.51
CA GLN A 395 -9.40 14.04 15.69
C GLN A 395 -10.90 14.10 15.32
N PHE A 396 -11.64 12.99 15.52
CA PHE A 396 -13.03 12.84 15.09
C PHE A 396 -14.03 12.77 16.26
N ASN A 397 -13.61 13.16 17.47
CA ASN A 397 -14.43 13.04 18.69
C ASN A 397 -14.96 11.61 18.91
N TRP A 398 -14.16 10.61 18.54
CA TRP A 398 -14.48 9.22 18.80
C TRP A 398 -14.48 8.94 20.31
N ARG A 399 -15.26 7.94 20.70
CA ARG A 399 -15.50 7.59 22.10
C ARG A 399 -14.91 6.23 22.43
N SER A 400 -14.43 6.08 23.66
CA SER A 400 -14.11 4.77 24.22
C SER A 400 -15.35 3.86 24.18
N GLY A 401 -15.16 2.59 23.85
CA GLY A 401 -16.22 1.59 23.62
C GLY A 401 -16.79 1.56 22.20
N GLN A 402 -16.42 2.50 21.33
CA GLN A 402 -16.90 2.51 19.94
C GLN A 402 -16.24 1.39 19.13
N LEU A 403 -17.05 0.66 18.36
CA LEU A 403 -16.57 -0.39 17.45
C LEU A 403 -15.94 0.21 16.20
N ILE A 404 -14.80 -0.35 15.80
CA ILE A 404 -14.03 0.09 14.64
C ILE A 404 -13.73 -1.05 13.69
N SER A 405 -13.43 -0.68 12.46
CA SER A 405 -12.78 -1.54 11.46
C SER A 405 -11.36 -1.04 11.29
N ALA A 406 -10.40 -1.96 11.38
CA ALA A 406 -8.98 -1.68 11.23
C ALA A 406 -8.48 -2.34 9.96
N GLN A 407 -7.84 -1.58 9.09
CA GLN A 407 -7.22 -2.08 7.87
C GLN A 407 -5.71 -2.05 8.06
N ILE A 408 -5.10 -3.23 8.16
CA ILE A 408 -3.66 -3.41 8.33
C ILE A 408 -3.06 -3.78 6.98
N PHE A 409 -2.18 -2.94 6.45
CA PHE A 409 -1.57 -3.14 5.14
C PHE A 409 -0.34 -4.04 5.26
N GLU A 410 -0.41 -5.26 4.74
CA GLU A 410 0.67 -6.27 4.80
C GLU A 410 1.85 -5.87 3.93
N SER A 411 1.55 -5.57 2.66
CA SER A 411 2.52 -5.22 1.63
C SER A 411 1.87 -4.32 0.58
N GLN A 412 2.66 -3.38 0.07
CA GLN A 412 2.29 -2.56 -1.08
C GLN A 412 3.26 -2.89 -2.20
N SER A 413 2.73 -3.36 -3.33
CA SER A 413 3.54 -3.67 -4.51
C SER A 413 3.01 -2.89 -5.70
N MET A 414 3.85 -2.05 -6.29
CA MET A 414 3.53 -1.39 -7.54
C MET A 414 3.63 -2.41 -8.67
N LYS A 415 2.52 -2.69 -9.33
CA LYS A 415 2.47 -3.55 -10.50
C LYS A 415 2.55 -2.65 -11.75
N PRO A 416 3.56 -2.83 -12.62
CA PRO A 416 3.79 -1.91 -13.73
C PRO A 416 2.69 -2.02 -14.80
N MET A 417 2.11 -3.20 -14.98
CA MET A 417 1.11 -3.48 -16.00
C MET A 417 -0.05 -4.24 -15.38
N VAL A 418 -1.24 -3.67 -15.50
CA VAL A 418 -2.45 -4.22 -14.90
C VAL A 418 -3.60 -4.06 -15.88
N VAL A 419 -4.43 -5.10 -15.96
CA VAL A 419 -5.66 -5.11 -16.75
C VAL A 419 -6.85 -5.43 -15.86
N ARG A 420 -8.05 -4.99 -16.26
CA ARG A 420 -9.29 -5.35 -15.57
C ARG A 420 -9.58 -6.84 -15.79
N GLU A 421 -10.04 -7.52 -14.76
CA GLU A 421 -10.24 -8.97 -14.81
C GLU A 421 -11.30 -9.40 -15.83
N ASP A 422 -12.33 -8.59 -16.03
CA ASP A 422 -13.39 -8.81 -17.02
C ASP A 422 -12.93 -8.65 -18.48
N ALA A 423 -11.75 -8.07 -18.71
CA ALA A 423 -11.16 -7.93 -20.03
C ALA A 423 -10.52 -9.23 -20.52
N LEU A 424 -10.13 -10.11 -19.59
CA LEU A 424 -9.48 -11.38 -19.89
C LEU A 424 -10.47 -12.31 -20.60
N GLN A 425 -10.00 -12.91 -21.69
CA GLN A 425 -10.74 -13.87 -22.49
C GLN A 425 -9.85 -15.08 -22.73
N THR A 426 -10.46 -16.25 -22.87
CA THR A 426 -9.73 -17.44 -23.33
C THR A 426 -9.78 -17.48 -24.86
N TYR A 427 -8.64 -17.54 -25.52
CA TYR A 427 -8.54 -17.75 -26.98
C TYR A 427 -7.58 -18.92 -27.23
N ARG A 428 -8.10 -20.01 -27.82
CA ARG A 428 -7.44 -21.33 -27.79
C ARG A 428 -7.16 -21.73 -26.34
N ASP A 429 -5.91 -22.02 -26.00
CA ASP A 429 -5.47 -22.39 -24.64
C ASP A 429 -4.84 -21.23 -23.86
N TRP A 430 -4.89 -20.00 -24.39
CA TRP A 430 -4.29 -18.82 -23.76
C TRP A 430 -5.31 -17.90 -23.10
N ASP A 431 -4.88 -17.30 -21.99
CA ASP A 431 -5.47 -16.09 -21.45
C ASP A 431 -4.99 -14.89 -22.27
N VAL A 432 -5.95 -14.17 -22.86
CA VAL A 432 -5.69 -13.07 -23.78
C VAL A 432 -6.46 -11.83 -23.39
N VAL A 433 -5.97 -10.68 -23.85
CA VAL A 433 -6.78 -9.48 -24.04
C VAL A 433 -6.79 -9.11 -25.51
N PHE A 434 -7.72 -8.25 -25.92
CA PHE A 434 -7.71 -7.68 -27.26
C PHE A 434 -7.08 -6.30 -27.24
N LEU A 435 -5.88 -6.18 -27.81
CA LEU A 435 -5.14 -4.93 -27.94
C LEU A 435 -5.77 -4.06 -29.02
N ARG A 436 -6.01 -2.78 -28.73
CA ARG A 436 -6.55 -1.79 -29.65
C ARG A 436 -5.42 -0.98 -30.29
N VAL A 437 -5.34 -1.02 -31.62
CA VAL A 437 -4.44 -0.16 -32.42
C VAL A 437 -5.22 0.46 -33.58
N GLY A 438 -5.38 1.78 -33.58
CA GLY A 438 -6.22 2.46 -34.57
C GLY A 438 -7.66 1.97 -34.46
N ASP A 439 -8.21 1.44 -35.58
CA ASP A 439 -9.53 0.80 -35.64
C ASP A 439 -9.50 -0.73 -35.52
N ASP A 440 -8.32 -1.32 -35.31
CA ASP A 440 -8.14 -2.77 -35.23
C ASP A 440 -8.03 -3.25 -33.79
N PHE A 441 -8.51 -4.47 -33.55
CA PHE A 441 -8.26 -5.26 -32.36
C PHE A 441 -7.45 -6.50 -32.71
N GLU A 442 -6.42 -6.78 -31.91
CA GLU A 442 -5.54 -7.94 -32.07
C GLU A 442 -5.53 -8.77 -30.78
N VAL A 443 -5.63 -10.09 -30.91
CA VAL A 443 -5.43 -11.03 -29.80
C VAL A 443 -4.02 -10.82 -29.22
N ARG A 444 -3.93 -10.65 -27.90
CA ARG A 444 -2.64 -10.57 -27.20
C ARG A 444 -2.60 -11.54 -26.03
N PRO A 445 -1.86 -12.67 -26.16
CA PRO A 445 -1.60 -13.59 -25.07
C PRO A 445 -0.85 -12.91 -23.92
N LEU A 446 -1.24 -13.25 -22.69
CA LEU A 446 -0.68 -12.68 -21.48
C LEU A 446 -0.13 -13.75 -20.56
N GLU A 447 0.96 -13.42 -19.87
CA GLU A 447 1.34 -14.12 -18.66
C GLU A 447 0.82 -13.35 -17.45
N LEU A 448 -0.04 -13.99 -16.66
CA LEU A 448 -0.74 -13.35 -15.56
C LEU A 448 -0.01 -13.51 -14.22
N GLY A 449 -0.22 -12.53 -13.35
CA GLY A 449 0.29 -12.50 -11.98
C GLY A 449 -0.82 -12.46 -10.95
N GLU A 450 -0.61 -11.65 -9.92
CA GLU A 450 -1.55 -11.51 -8.81
C GLU A 450 -2.87 -10.85 -9.25
N LYS A 451 -3.94 -11.11 -8.50
CA LYS A 451 -5.24 -10.46 -8.68
C LYS A 451 -5.53 -9.54 -7.50
N PHE A 452 -6.09 -8.36 -7.75
CA PHE A 452 -6.41 -7.37 -6.72
C PHE A 452 -7.59 -6.48 -7.15
N ASN A 453 -8.67 -6.43 -6.35
CA ASN A 453 -9.83 -5.55 -6.54
C ASN A 453 -10.41 -5.50 -7.98
N GLY A 454 -10.57 -6.67 -8.61
CA GLY A 454 -11.10 -6.76 -9.99
C GLY A 454 -10.09 -6.43 -11.09
N PHE A 455 -8.81 -6.37 -10.73
CA PHE A 455 -7.69 -6.20 -11.65
C PHE A 455 -6.71 -7.36 -11.53
N VAL A 456 -5.94 -7.60 -12.59
CA VAL A 456 -4.95 -8.67 -12.69
C VAL A 456 -3.62 -8.10 -13.17
N GLU A 457 -2.54 -8.45 -12.48
CA GLU A 457 -1.17 -8.15 -12.89
C GLU A 457 -0.84 -8.88 -14.20
N VAL A 458 -0.20 -8.16 -15.11
CA VAL A 458 0.36 -8.71 -16.35
C VAL A 458 1.87 -8.72 -16.22
N LYS A 459 2.48 -9.91 -16.26
CA LYS A 459 3.93 -10.10 -16.21
C LYS A 459 4.57 -9.89 -17.58
N SER A 460 3.91 -10.38 -18.63
CA SER A 460 4.37 -10.26 -20.01
C SER A 460 3.18 -10.23 -21.00
N GLY A 461 3.42 -9.72 -22.21
CA GLY A 461 2.43 -9.63 -23.30
C GLY A 461 1.94 -8.22 -23.63
N LEU A 462 2.05 -7.27 -22.70
CA LEU A 462 1.64 -5.86 -22.89
C LEU A 462 2.77 -4.88 -22.59
N LYS A 463 2.53 -3.62 -22.89
CA LYS A 463 3.35 -2.46 -22.50
C LYS A 463 2.47 -1.38 -21.88
N VAL A 464 3.04 -0.60 -20.97
CA VAL A 464 2.37 0.57 -20.40
C VAL A 464 1.95 1.55 -21.49
N GLY A 465 0.73 2.08 -21.38
CA GLY A 465 0.14 3.01 -22.35
C GLY A 465 -0.60 2.35 -23.51
N GLN A 466 -0.48 1.03 -23.67
CA GLN A 466 -1.26 0.29 -24.66
C GLN A 466 -2.75 0.28 -24.31
N LYS A 467 -3.61 0.29 -25.32
CA LYS A 467 -5.07 0.26 -25.14
C LYS A 467 -5.59 -1.16 -25.32
N TYR A 468 -6.53 -1.58 -24.48
CA TYR A 468 -7.13 -2.91 -24.55
C TYR A 468 -8.65 -2.85 -24.36
N ALA A 469 -9.34 -3.85 -24.90
CA ALA A 469 -10.78 -4.01 -24.75
C ALA A 469 -11.15 -4.57 -23.37
N ALA A 470 -12.15 -3.96 -22.71
CA ALA A 470 -12.73 -4.42 -21.46
C ALA A 470 -14.27 -4.35 -21.49
N GLY A 471 -14.93 -4.86 -20.45
CA GLY A 471 -16.38 -4.90 -20.37
C GLY A 471 -16.93 -6.01 -21.26
N ASN A 472 -17.48 -5.68 -22.42
CA ASN A 472 -18.02 -6.68 -23.36
C ASN A 472 -16.97 -7.21 -24.37
N SER A 473 -15.76 -7.56 -23.90
CA SER A 473 -14.66 -8.01 -24.78
C SER A 473 -14.94 -9.32 -25.53
N TYR A 474 -15.91 -10.12 -25.07
CA TYR A 474 -16.40 -11.32 -25.76
C TYR A 474 -16.88 -11.05 -27.20
N LEU A 475 -17.40 -9.86 -27.50
CA LEU A 475 -17.85 -9.52 -28.86
C LEU A 475 -16.70 -9.61 -29.88
N ILE A 476 -15.50 -9.23 -29.48
CA ILE A 476 -14.30 -9.31 -30.34
C ILE A 476 -13.94 -10.78 -30.58
N LYS A 477 -14.01 -11.62 -29.54
CA LYS A 477 -13.80 -13.06 -29.66
C LYS A 477 -14.79 -13.69 -30.67
N ALA A 478 -16.06 -13.33 -30.56
CA ALA A 478 -17.11 -13.85 -31.45
C ALA A 478 -16.86 -13.46 -32.91
N GLU A 479 -16.40 -12.22 -33.16
CA GLU A 479 -16.10 -11.75 -34.52
C GLU A 479 -14.88 -12.45 -35.11
N LEU A 480 -13.82 -12.64 -34.32
CA LEU A 480 -12.65 -13.43 -34.72
C LEU A 480 -13.00 -14.90 -35.04
N GLY A 481 -13.95 -15.49 -34.30
CA GLY A 481 -14.43 -16.84 -34.56
C GLY A 481 -15.14 -16.98 -35.92
N LYS A 482 -15.87 -15.94 -36.37
CA LYS A 482 -16.52 -15.95 -37.70
C LYS A 482 -15.50 -15.87 -38.84
N SER A 483 -14.47 -15.02 -38.69
CA SER A 483 -13.43 -14.86 -39.72
C SER A 483 -12.53 -16.09 -39.84
N GLY A 484 -12.28 -16.83 -38.76
CA GLY A 484 -11.52 -18.08 -38.81
C GLY A 484 -12.25 -19.21 -39.54
N ALA A 485 -13.58 -19.28 -39.44
CA ALA A 485 -14.38 -20.32 -40.09
C ALA A 485 -14.46 -20.19 -41.63
N SER A 486 -14.07 -19.06 -42.22
CA SER A 486 -14.15 -18.86 -43.68
C SER A 486 -12.91 -19.32 -44.46
N HIS A 487 -11.84 -19.76 -43.79
CA HIS A 487 -10.59 -20.22 -44.43
C HIS A 487 -10.41 -21.75 -44.42
N ASP A 488 -11.35 -22.50 -43.84
CA ASP A 488 -11.29 -23.97 -43.68
C ASP A 488 -12.11 -24.73 -44.75
N HIS A 489 -12.25 -24.16 -45.96
CA HIS A 489 -12.99 -24.75 -47.08
C HIS A 489 -12.15 -24.97 -48.33
#